data_AF-A0A2T8IIY7-F1
#
_entry.id   AF-A0A2T8IIY7-F1
#
_cell.length_a   1.000
_cell.length_b   1.000
_cell.length_c   1.000
_cell.angle_alpha   90.00
_cell.angle_beta   90.00
_cell.angle_gamma   90.00
#
_symmetry.space_group_name_H-M   'P 1'
#
loop_
_entity.id
_entity.type
_entity.pdbx_description
1 polymer ?
#
loop_
_entity_poly.entity_id
_entity_poly.type
_entity_poly.pdbx_seq_one_letter_code
_entity_poly.pdbx_strand_id
1 'polypeptide(L)'
;MMNPGRCGDGEEDDMEKYAVQVLVLAHAYQVPWLKRACEGAIGARLTADSAVDVLQLAALCDAPRLHLRCTRLLAKEFAAVERTEAWRFLQENDPWQELQVLQGLHEADMRRRKWRRKRAEQRVYVELSEAMDCLDHICTEGCTEVGPAGRAPAPAPCARYATTCRGLQLLIRHFSQCHRKSCARCQRMWQLLRLHSALCDRPDSCNTPLCKRFKQKEQEKAAVKAGDDGDKWGLLVKKVKAARVFSSLANRKQMSSTSQC
;
A
#
# COMPACT_ATOMS: atom_id res chain seq x y z
N MET A 1 -10.92 44.14 -30.91
CA MET A 1 -10.03 42.97 -31.09
C MET A 1 -8.69 43.33 -30.47
N MET A 2 -8.45 42.89 -29.23
CA MET A 2 -7.17 43.04 -28.56
C MET A 2 -6.47 41.68 -28.63
N ASN A 3 -5.33 41.65 -29.33
CA ASN A 3 -4.47 40.47 -29.39
C ASN A 3 -3.86 40.26 -27.99
N PRO A 4 -4.00 39.09 -27.36
CA PRO A 4 -3.18 38.76 -26.20
C PRO A 4 -1.75 38.61 -26.72
N GLY A 5 -0.84 39.42 -26.18
CA GLY A 5 0.57 39.40 -26.50
C GLY A 5 1.11 37.97 -26.45
N ARG A 6 1.73 37.58 -27.55
CA ARG A 6 2.61 36.43 -27.67
C ARG A 6 3.72 36.62 -26.63
N CYS A 7 3.65 35.91 -25.50
CA CYS A 7 4.79 35.79 -24.59
C CYS A 7 5.95 35.28 -25.44
N GLY A 8 7.04 36.06 -25.48
CA GLY A 8 8.18 35.73 -26.31
C GLY A 8 8.88 34.50 -25.76
N ASP A 9 9.14 33.52 -26.61
CA ASP A 9 9.88 32.29 -26.28
C ASP A 9 11.26 32.57 -25.64
N GLY A 10 11.80 33.80 -25.74
CA GLY A 10 13.06 34.22 -25.12
C GLY A 10 12.99 34.64 -23.65
N GLU A 11 11.83 35.04 -23.11
CA GLU A 11 11.70 35.42 -21.69
C GLU A 11 11.66 34.19 -20.77
N GLU A 12 11.13 33.06 -21.27
CA GLU A 12 11.13 31.78 -20.57
C GLU A 12 12.55 31.19 -20.48
N ASP A 13 13.33 31.25 -21.58
CA ASP A 13 14.72 30.78 -21.65
C ASP A 13 15.66 31.56 -20.70
N ASP A 14 15.49 32.88 -20.58
CA ASP A 14 16.28 33.69 -19.65
C ASP A 14 15.92 33.38 -18.18
N MET A 15 14.64 33.19 -17.87
CA MET A 15 14.21 32.82 -16.52
C MET A 15 14.77 31.44 -16.11
N GLU A 16 14.91 30.51 -17.06
CA GLU A 16 15.53 29.21 -16.82
C GLU A 16 17.03 29.30 -16.55
N LYS A 17 17.73 30.19 -17.26
CA LYS A 17 19.18 30.40 -17.09
C LYS A 17 19.54 31.06 -15.76
N TYR A 18 18.71 32.00 -15.30
CA TYR A 18 18.96 32.79 -14.09
C TYR A 18 18.15 32.33 -12.87
N ALA A 19 17.50 31.16 -12.95
CA ALA A 19 16.56 30.69 -11.94
C ALA A 19 17.13 30.67 -10.51
N VAL A 20 18.42 30.36 -10.35
CA VAL A 20 19.12 30.35 -9.04
C VAL A 20 19.23 31.76 -8.48
N GLN A 21 19.71 32.71 -9.27
CA GLN A 21 19.86 34.10 -8.86
C GLN A 21 18.49 34.72 -8.54
N VAL A 22 17.50 34.43 -9.38
CA VAL A 22 16.13 34.89 -9.19
C VAL A 22 15.51 34.26 -7.95
N LEU A 23 15.81 33.00 -7.61
CA LEU A 23 15.35 32.37 -6.36
C LEU A 23 15.85 33.14 -5.12
N VAL A 24 17.14 33.47 -5.10
CA VAL A 24 17.76 34.22 -3.99
C VAL A 24 17.12 35.60 -3.85
N LEU A 25 16.96 36.32 -4.96
CA LEU A 25 16.31 37.63 -4.95
C LEU A 25 14.84 37.53 -4.54
N ALA A 26 14.10 36.55 -5.05
CA ALA A 26 12.71 36.32 -4.68
C ALA A 26 12.56 35.98 -3.19
N HIS A 27 13.52 35.28 -2.59
CA HIS A 27 13.55 35.06 -1.14
C HIS A 27 13.84 36.36 -0.38
N ALA A 28 14.90 37.09 -0.75
CA ALA A 28 15.33 38.32 -0.08
C ALA A 28 14.25 39.42 -0.10
N TYR A 29 13.57 39.59 -1.24
CA TYR A 29 12.48 40.56 -1.41
C TYR A 29 11.09 39.98 -1.10
N GLN A 30 11.03 38.76 -0.54
CA GLN A 30 9.80 38.10 -0.10
C GLN A 30 8.70 38.00 -1.18
N VAL A 31 9.08 37.63 -2.40
CA VAL A 31 8.18 37.47 -3.55
C VAL A 31 7.79 35.97 -3.71
N PRO A 32 6.67 35.49 -3.12
CA PRO A 32 6.50 34.06 -2.88
C PRO A 32 6.02 33.28 -4.11
N TRP A 33 5.38 33.94 -5.07
CA TRP A 33 4.98 33.30 -6.34
C TRP A 33 6.20 33.05 -7.23
N LEU A 34 7.13 34.03 -7.30
CA LEU A 34 8.34 33.94 -8.10
C LEU A 34 9.29 32.90 -7.52
N LYS A 35 9.46 32.90 -6.19
CA LYS A 35 10.20 31.84 -5.47
C LYS A 35 9.69 30.45 -5.83
N ARG A 36 8.37 30.25 -5.83
CA ARG A 36 7.74 28.97 -6.20
C ARG A 36 7.97 28.60 -7.67
N ALA A 37 7.99 29.57 -8.58
CA ALA A 37 8.30 29.34 -9.99
C ALA A 37 9.76 28.89 -10.14
N CYS A 38 10.71 29.57 -9.49
CA CYS A 38 12.12 29.18 -9.49
C CYS A 38 12.36 27.80 -8.87
N GLU A 39 11.70 27.45 -7.75
CA GLU A 39 11.74 26.10 -7.19
C GLU A 39 11.29 25.03 -8.20
N GLY A 40 10.28 25.37 -9.02
CA GLY A 40 9.77 24.52 -10.10
C GLY A 40 10.81 24.32 -11.21
N ALA A 41 11.39 25.41 -11.71
CA ALA A 41 12.35 25.43 -12.80
C ALA A 41 13.68 24.75 -12.42
N ILE A 42 14.30 25.14 -11.31
CA ILE A 42 15.54 24.53 -10.80
C ILE A 42 15.31 23.04 -10.55
N GLY A 43 14.19 22.70 -9.90
CA GLY A 43 13.88 21.32 -9.60
C GLY A 43 13.56 20.46 -10.82
N ALA A 44 13.26 21.04 -11.99
CA ALA A 44 13.03 20.30 -13.23
C ALA A 44 14.34 19.89 -13.90
N ARG A 45 15.41 20.65 -13.67
CA ARG A 45 16.77 20.45 -14.21
C ARG A 45 17.73 19.80 -13.21
N LEU A 46 17.20 19.35 -12.07
CA LEU A 46 17.99 18.75 -10.99
C LEU A 46 18.67 17.46 -11.46
N THR A 47 19.99 17.38 -11.32
CA THR A 47 20.83 16.22 -11.65
C THR A 47 21.55 15.71 -10.41
N ALA A 48 22.18 14.52 -10.50
CA ALA A 48 23.03 14.02 -9.42
C ALA A 48 24.17 14.99 -9.08
N ASP A 49 24.80 15.60 -10.11
CA ASP A 49 25.91 16.54 -9.94
C ASP A 49 25.51 17.82 -9.19
N SER A 50 24.30 18.32 -9.44
CA SER A 50 23.79 19.55 -8.83
C SER A 50 23.02 19.33 -7.52
N ALA A 51 22.81 18.07 -7.11
CA ALA A 51 21.89 17.71 -6.03
C ALA A 51 22.26 18.33 -4.68
N VAL A 52 23.55 18.34 -4.35
CA VAL A 52 24.08 18.83 -3.07
C VAL A 52 24.04 20.36 -3.03
N ASP A 53 24.53 21.01 -4.08
CA ASP A 53 24.56 22.48 -4.16
C ASP A 53 23.14 23.06 -4.15
N VAL A 54 22.21 22.44 -4.88
CA VAL A 54 20.81 22.87 -4.91
C VAL A 54 20.11 22.56 -3.59
N LEU A 55 20.50 21.50 -2.86
CA LEU A 55 20.01 21.24 -1.50
C LEU A 55 20.42 22.37 -0.54
N GLN A 56 21.69 22.79 -0.59
CA GLN A 56 22.19 23.93 0.19
C GLN A 56 21.47 25.22 -0.16
N LEU A 57 21.35 25.53 -1.46
CA LEU A 57 20.59 26.68 -1.94
C LEU A 57 19.15 26.65 -1.41
N ALA A 58 18.50 25.48 -1.44
CA ALA A 58 17.14 25.34 -0.95
C ALA A 58 17.01 25.59 0.55
N ALA A 59 18.01 25.18 1.35
CA ALA A 59 18.06 25.47 2.78
C ALA A 59 18.27 26.97 3.05
N LEU A 60 19.23 27.60 2.35
CA LEU A 60 19.53 29.03 2.49
C LEU A 60 18.37 29.93 2.06
N CYS A 61 17.57 29.49 1.09
CA CYS A 61 16.44 30.26 0.58
C CYS A 61 15.11 29.88 1.22
N ASP A 62 15.03 29.04 2.26
CA ASP A 62 13.77 28.50 2.81
C ASP A 62 12.82 27.95 1.73
N ALA A 63 13.33 27.14 0.81
CA ALA A 63 12.63 26.64 -0.37
C ALA A 63 12.22 25.15 -0.19
N PRO A 64 11.10 24.86 0.51
CA PRO A 64 10.77 23.50 0.95
C PRO A 64 10.41 22.55 -0.20
N ARG A 65 9.88 23.04 -1.32
CA ARG A 65 9.52 22.17 -2.46
C ARG A 65 10.78 21.73 -3.18
N LEU A 66 11.73 22.65 -3.35
CA LEU A 66 13.04 22.34 -3.94
C LEU A 66 13.83 21.40 -3.02
N HIS A 67 13.88 21.67 -1.72
CA HIS A 67 14.49 20.77 -0.74
C HIS A 67 13.90 19.34 -0.80
N LEU A 68 12.57 19.22 -0.91
CA LEU A 68 11.91 17.93 -1.08
C LEU A 68 12.29 17.23 -2.40
N ARG A 69 12.51 17.97 -3.50
CA ARG A 69 12.99 17.40 -4.76
C ARG A 69 14.43 16.89 -4.63
N CYS A 70 15.32 17.67 -4.02
CA CYS A 70 16.71 17.28 -3.78
C CYS A 70 16.80 16.01 -2.92
N THR A 71 16.11 15.99 -1.78
CA THR A 71 16.08 14.81 -0.89
C THR A 71 15.49 13.57 -1.58
N ARG A 72 14.51 13.72 -2.47
CA ARG A 72 13.98 12.59 -3.28
C ARG A 72 14.99 12.07 -4.29
N LEU A 73 15.71 12.96 -4.98
CA LEU A 73 16.76 12.59 -5.92
C LEU A 73 17.91 11.87 -5.20
N LEU A 74 18.41 12.46 -4.11
CA LEU A 74 19.40 11.85 -3.22
C LEU A 74 18.94 10.44 -2.79
N ALA A 75 17.70 10.30 -2.34
CA ALA A 75 17.17 9.01 -1.89
C ALA A 75 16.93 7.97 -3.00
N LYS A 76 17.00 8.37 -4.28
CA LYS A 76 16.80 7.51 -5.46
C LYS A 76 18.13 7.16 -6.12
N GLU A 77 19.06 8.12 -6.20
CA GLU A 77 20.28 8.06 -7.01
C GLU A 77 21.54 8.37 -6.17
N PHE A 78 21.53 8.05 -4.87
CA PHE A 78 22.64 8.34 -3.96
C PHE A 78 24.00 7.85 -4.50
N ALA A 79 24.06 6.65 -5.08
CA ALA A 79 25.30 6.10 -5.65
C ALA A 79 25.85 6.91 -6.85
N ALA A 80 25.01 7.70 -7.52
CA ALA A 80 25.48 8.66 -8.51
C ALA A 80 26.02 9.92 -7.81
N VAL A 81 25.27 10.45 -6.83
CA VAL A 81 25.66 11.64 -6.06
C VAL A 81 26.97 11.43 -5.29
N GLU A 82 27.19 10.27 -4.70
CA GLU A 82 28.39 9.93 -3.92
C GLU A 82 29.68 10.02 -4.76
N ARG A 83 29.58 9.87 -6.09
CA ARG A 83 30.71 9.97 -7.01
C ARG A 83 30.98 11.39 -7.51
N THR A 84 30.14 12.36 -7.13
CA THR A 84 30.24 13.74 -7.60
C THR A 84 31.33 14.50 -6.86
N GLU A 85 31.86 15.56 -7.50
CA GLU A 85 32.75 16.51 -6.83
C GLU A 85 32.04 17.29 -5.72
N ALA A 86 30.78 17.65 -5.92
CA ALA A 86 29.98 18.35 -4.92
C ALA A 86 29.83 17.53 -3.63
N TRP A 87 29.63 16.21 -3.73
CA TRP A 87 29.61 15.33 -2.56
C TRP A 87 30.97 15.24 -1.88
N ARG A 88 32.06 15.02 -2.63
CA ARG A 88 33.42 15.00 -2.05
C ARG A 88 33.76 16.31 -1.34
N PHE A 89 33.44 17.43 -1.96
CA PHE A 89 33.63 18.75 -1.37
C PHE A 89 32.83 18.91 -0.08
N LEU A 90 31.58 18.44 -0.04
CA LEU A 90 30.76 18.44 1.18
C LEU A 90 31.44 17.65 2.31
N GLN A 91 31.95 16.46 2.04
CA GLN A 91 32.62 15.62 3.04
C GLN A 91 33.86 16.31 3.64
N GLU A 92 34.61 17.02 2.81
CA GLU A 92 35.84 17.71 3.23
C GLU A 92 35.55 19.00 4.01
N ASN A 93 34.45 19.70 3.70
CA ASN A 93 34.21 21.08 4.16
C ASN A 93 33.05 21.23 5.16
N ASP A 94 32.05 20.34 5.15
CA ASP A 94 30.92 20.37 6.07
C ASP A 94 30.46 18.95 6.50
N PRO A 95 31.16 18.34 7.47
CA PRO A 95 30.81 17.02 7.98
C PRO A 95 29.43 16.96 8.66
N TRP A 96 28.92 18.09 9.15
CA TRP A 96 27.63 18.12 9.82
C TRP A 96 26.48 18.04 8.82
N GLN A 97 26.59 18.78 7.71
CA GLN A 97 25.62 18.68 6.63
C GLN A 97 25.68 17.32 5.93
N GLU A 98 26.86 16.71 5.76
CA GLU A 98 26.96 15.31 5.32
C GLU A 98 26.14 14.39 6.24
N LEU A 99 26.37 14.48 7.56
CA LEU A 99 25.67 13.67 8.55
C LEU A 99 24.15 13.86 8.44
N GLN A 100 23.66 15.09 8.26
CA GLN A 100 22.24 15.36 8.09
C GLN A 100 21.67 14.67 6.85
N VAL A 101 22.37 14.75 5.71
CA VAL A 101 21.93 14.09 4.48
C VAL A 101 21.87 12.58 4.69
N LEU A 102 22.92 11.98 5.27
CA LEU A 102 23.00 10.55 5.54
C LEU A 102 21.91 10.07 6.52
N GLN A 103 21.65 10.82 7.59
CA GLN A 103 20.56 10.55 8.53
C GLN A 103 19.20 10.58 7.83
N GLY A 104 18.94 11.63 7.02
CA GLY A 104 17.70 11.74 6.27
C GLY A 104 17.48 10.58 5.29
N LEU A 105 18.55 10.12 4.63
CA LEU A 105 18.53 8.95 3.76
C LEU A 105 18.23 7.66 4.53
N HIS A 106 18.87 7.46 5.68
CA HIS A 106 18.63 6.31 6.55
C HIS A 106 17.18 6.26 7.03
N GLU A 107 16.65 7.38 7.55
CA GLU A 107 15.26 7.48 8.01
C GLU A 107 14.26 7.26 6.87
N ALA A 108 14.54 7.79 5.68
CA ALA A 108 13.72 7.56 4.50
C ALA A 108 13.71 6.08 4.09
N ASP A 109 14.86 5.40 4.14
CA ASP A 109 14.95 3.97 3.86
C ASP A 109 14.21 3.13 4.93
N MET A 110 14.40 3.42 6.21
CA MET A 110 13.70 2.76 7.31
C MET A 110 12.18 2.91 7.19
N ARG A 111 11.69 4.12 6.86
CA ARG A 111 10.27 4.35 6.55
C ARG A 111 9.83 3.52 5.35
N ARG A 112 10.57 3.54 4.24
CA ARG A 112 10.24 2.75 3.04
C ARG A 112 10.15 1.26 3.35
N ARG A 113 11.11 0.68 4.07
CA ARG A 113 11.09 -0.73 4.49
C ARG A 113 9.87 -1.06 5.38
N LYS A 114 9.59 -0.22 6.38
CA LYS A 114 8.40 -0.37 7.24
C LYS A 114 7.10 -0.33 6.45
N TRP A 115 6.97 0.62 5.52
CA TRP A 115 5.81 0.72 4.62
C TRP A 115 5.67 -0.51 3.72
N ARG A 116 6.76 -1.00 3.11
CA ARG A 116 6.75 -2.22 2.30
C ARG A 116 6.30 -3.44 3.11
N ARG A 117 6.82 -3.62 4.32
CA ARG A 117 6.41 -4.69 5.23
C ARG A 117 4.93 -4.59 5.59
N LYS A 118 4.46 -3.40 5.97
CA LYS A 118 3.03 -3.17 6.29
C LYS A 118 2.12 -3.46 5.09
N ARG A 119 2.52 -3.06 3.88
CA ARG A 119 1.76 -3.37 2.65
C ARG A 119 1.76 -4.86 2.33
N ALA A 120 2.88 -5.55 2.49
CA ALA A 120 2.97 -6.99 2.29
C ALA A 120 2.09 -7.76 3.29
N GLU A 121 2.12 -7.35 4.56
CA GLU A 121 1.24 -7.89 5.60
C GLU A 121 -0.25 -7.62 5.29
N GLN A 122 -0.57 -6.40 4.85
CA GLN A 122 -1.94 -6.03 4.48
C GLN A 122 -2.47 -6.86 3.30
N ARG A 123 -1.64 -7.19 2.31
CA ARG A 123 -2.03 -8.04 1.17
C ARG A 123 -2.53 -9.41 1.63
N VAL A 124 -1.86 -10.03 2.59
CA VAL A 124 -2.29 -11.32 3.15
C VAL A 124 -3.69 -11.22 3.78
N TYR A 125 -3.99 -10.13 4.49
CA TYR A 125 -5.33 -9.95 5.07
C TYR A 125 -6.42 -9.73 4.01
N VAL A 126 -6.07 -9.06 2.91
CA VAL A 126 -6.97 -8.90 1.76
C VAL A 126 -7.24 -10.25 1.09
N GLU A 127 -6.21 -11.04 0.82
CA GLU A 127 -6.35 -12.39 0.26
C GLU A 127 -7.19 -13.30 1.17
N LEU A 128 -6.96 -13.25 2.48
CA LEU A 128 -7.79 -13.97 3.44
C LEU A 128 -9.24 -13.48 3.44
N SER A 129 -9.48 -12.17 3.34
CA SER A 129 -10.84 -11.63 3.28
C SER A 129 -11.58 -12.07 2.01
N GLU A 130 -10.89 -12.09 0.87
CA GLU A 130 -11.44 -12.60 -0.40
C GLU A 130 -11.72 -14.10 -0.32
N ALA A 131 -10.83 -14.87 0.33
CA ALA A 131 -11.08 -16.29 0.57
C ALA A 131 -12.32 -16.53 1.46
N MET A 132 -12.61 -15.64 2.42
CA MET A 132 -13.85 -15.73 3.22
C MET A 132 -15.08 -15.42 2.36
N ASP A 133 -15.03 -14.40 1.51
CA ASP A 133 -16.11 -14.08 0.57
C ASP A 133 -16.36 -15.25 -0.42
N CYS A 134 -15.29 -15.87 -0.91
CA CYS A 134 -15.38 -17.04 -1.78
C CYS A 134 -15.95 -18.27 -1.06
N LEU A 135 -15.56 -18.51 0.20
CA LEU A 135 -16.16 -19.59 0.99
C LEU A 135 -17.65 -19.38 1.18
N ASP A 136 -18.06 -18.15 1.50
CA ASP A 136 -19.47 -17.80 1.64
C ASP A 136 -20.20 -18.08 0.32
N HIS A 137 -19.71 -17.54 -0.80
CA HIS A 137 -20.26 -17.77 -2.14
C HIS A 137 -20.37 -19.25 -2.51
N ILE A 138 -19.30 -20.05 -2.33
CA ILE A 138 -19.31 -21.49 -2.63
C ILE A 138 -20.34 -22.22 -1.77
N CYS A 139 -20.45 -21.88 -0.48
CA CYS A 139 -21.33 -22.59 0.45
C CYS A 139 -22.80 -22.15 0.34
N THR A 140 -23.09 -20.94 -0.16
CA THR A 140 -24.47 -20.43 -0.31
C THR A 140 -25.04 -20.61 -1.71
N GLU A 141 -24.26 -20.23 -2.73
CA GLU A 141 -24.68 -20.19 -4.13
C GLU A 141 -24.22 -21.44 -4.89
N GLY A 142 -23.06 -21.98 -4.50
CA GLY A 142 -22.33 -22.97 -5.27
C GLY A 142 -21.51 -22.33 -6.38
N CYS A 143 -20.39 -22.95 -6.73
CA CYS A 143 -19.47 -22.42 -7.72
C CYS A 143 -18.78 -23.55 -8.49
N THR A 144 -18.97 -23.56 -9.82
CA THR A 144 -18.33 -24.43 -10.84
C THR A 144 -18.49 -25.94 -10.61
N GLU A 145 -17.94 -26.42 -9.51
CA GLU A 145 -17.62 -27.81 -9.25
C GLU A 145 -17.93 -28.24 -7.80
N VAL A 146 -18.23 -27.28 -6.92
CA VAL A 146 -18.54 -27.47 -5.50
C VAL A 146 -19.71 -26.55 -5.14
N GLY A 147 -20.68 -27.05 -4.38
CA GLY A 147 -21.82 -26.25 -3.94
C GLY A 147 -22.53 -26.83 -2.71
N PRO A 148 -23.61 -26.18 -2.26
CA PRO A 148 -24.38 -26.64 -1.11
C PRO A 148 -24.98 -28.03 -1.35
N ALA A 149 -25.18 -28.77 -0.27
CA ALA A 149 -25.76 -30.11 -0.32
C ALA A 149 -27.14 -30.07 -1.02
N GLY A 150 -27.34 -30.95 -2.01
CA GLY A 150 -28.60 -31.04 -2.75
C GLY A 150 -28.76 -30.05 -3.91
N ARG A 151 -27.77 -29.21 -4.21
CA ARG A 151 -27.79 -28.29 -5.37
C ARG A 151 -26.65 -28.60 -6.33
N ALA A 152 -26.97 -28.74 -7.62
CA ALA A 152 -25.96 -28.92 -8.66
C ALA A 152 -25.09 -27.64 -8.79
N PRO A 153 -23.76 -27.77 -8.95
CA PRO A 153 -22.89 -26.61 -9.12
C PRO A 153 -23.11 -25.94 -10.48
N ALA A 154 -22.87 -24.62 -10.56
CA ALA A 154 -23.05 -23.85 -11.79
C ALA A 154 -22.06 -24.30 -12.88
N PRO A 155 -22.47 -24.48 -14.15
CA PRO A 155 -21.59 -25.03 -15.19
C PRO A 155 -20.48 -24.09 -15.69
N ALA A 156 -20.51 -22.81 -15.30
CA ALA A 156 -19.57 -21.80 -15.77
C ALA A 156 -18.39 -21.55 -14.80
N PRO A 157 -17.23 -21.09 -15.31
CA PRO A 157 -16.16 -20.55 -14.47
C PRO A 157 -16.66 -19.36 -13.62
N CYS A 158 -16.15 -19.23 -12.40
CA CYS A 158 -16.53 -18.13 -11.51
C CYS A 158 -16.09 -16.77 -12.09
N ALA A 159 -17.04 -15.95 -12.54
CA ALA A 159 -16.73 -14.62 -13.08
C ALA A 159 -16.23 -13.64 -11.99
N ARG A 160 -16.65 -13.84 -10.74
CA ARG A 160 -16.39 -12.90 -9.64
C ARG A 160 -15.05 -13.14 -8.93
N TYR A 161 -14.62 -14.40 -8.84
CA TYR A 161 -13.46 -14.82 -8.05
C TYR A 161 -12.72 -16.00 -8.71
N ALA A 162 -12.45 -15.92 -10.02
CA ALA A 162 -11.99 -17.04 -10.85
C ALA A 162 -10.86 -17.89 -10.22
N THR A 163 -9.77 -17.25 -9.77
CA THR A 163 -8.60 -17.93 -9.22
C THR A 163 -8.82 -18.43 -7.79
N THR A 164 -9.36 -17.59 -6.92
CA THR A 164 -9.56 -17.89 -5.49
C THR A 164 -10.62 -18.96 -5.27
N CYS A 165 -11.75 -18.90 -6.00
CA CYS A 165 -12.77 -19.96 -5.96
C CYS A 165 -12.21 -21.29 -6.46
N ARG A 166 -11.43 -21.30 -7.55
CA ARG A 166 -10.80 -22.53 -8.05
C ARG A 166 -9.87 -23.16 -7.00
N GLY A 167 -9.03 -22.36 -6.36
CA GLY A 167 -8.15 -22.83 -5.28
C GLY A 167 -8.90 -23.42 -4.10
N LEU A 168 -9.98 -22.77 -3.66
CA LEU A 168 -10.82 -23.25 -2.56
C LEU A 168 -11.61 -24.50 -2.92
N GLN A 169 -12.16 -24.61 -4.13
CA GLN A 169 -12.83 -25.82 -4.61
C GLN A 169 -11.90 -27.04 -4.56
N LEU A 170 -10.63 -26.89 -4.95
CA LEU A 170 -9.63 -27.96 -4.85
C LEU A 170 -9.35 -28.36 -3.39
N LEU A 171 -9.29 -27.38 -2.48
CA LEU A 171 -9.15 -27.66 -1.04
C LEU A 171 -10.36 -28.38 -0.47
N ILE A 172 -11.58 -27.95 -0.81
CA ILE A 172 -12.83 -28.56 -0.35
C ILE A 172 -12.95 -30.01 -0.84
N ARG A 173 -12.69 -30.24 -2.13
CA ARG A 173 -12.69 -31.60 -2.72
C ARG A 173 -11.68 -32.50 -2.03
N HIS A 174 -10.45 -32.03 -1.87
CA HIS A 174 -9.44 -32.79 -1.14
C HIS A 174 -9.86 -33.07 0.31
N PHE A 175 -10.40 -32.07 1.01
CA PHE A 175 -10.83 -32.19 2.40
C PHE A 175 -11.93 -33.24 2.58
N SER A 176 -12.86 -33.35 1.63
CA SER A 176 -13.95 -34.33 1.67
C SER A 176 -13.50 -35.79 1.49
N GLN A 177 -12.36 -36.03 0.84
CA GLN A 177 -11.89 -37.38 0.46
C GLN A 177 -10.62 -37.82 1.22
N CYS A 178 -10.00 -36.92 1.99
CA CYS A 178 -8.71 -37.18 2.62
C CYS A 178 -8.87 -37.71 4.04
N HIS A 179 -8.43 -38.95 4.27
CA HIS A 179 -8.45 -39.61 5.58
C HIS A 179 -7.09 -39.59 6.30
N ARG A 180 -6.10 -38.85 5.78
CA ARG A 180 -4.76 -38.79 6.39
C ARG A 180 -4.79 -37.96 7.66
N LYS A 181 -4.24 -38.52 8.75
CA LYS A 181 -4.13 -37.84 10.06
C LYS A 181 -3.30 -36.55 10.01
N SER A 182 -2.24 -36.53 9.19
CA SER A 182 -1.39 -35.35 8.97
C SER A 182 -1.40 -34.99 7.47
N CYS A 183 -2.21 -33.99 7.09
CA CYS A 183 -2.26 -33.48 5.73
C CYS A 183 -2.25 -31.95 5.71
N ALA A 184 -1.22 -31.37 5.10
CA ALA A 184 -1.08 -29.91 5.00
C ALA A 184 -2.26 -29.22 4.29
N ARG A 185 -2.86 -29.86 3.26
CA ARG A 185 -4.06 -29.32 2.58
C ARG A 185 -5.27 -29.28 3.50
N CYS A 186 -5.51 -30.35 4.27
CA CYS A 186 -6.60 -30.38 5.23
C CYS A 186 -6.38 -29.38 6.37
N GLN A 187 -5.15 -29.22 6.85
CA GLN A 187 -4.83 -28.22 7.88
C GLN A 187 -5.14 -26.80 7.41
N ARG A 188 -4.81 -26.45 6.15
CA ARG A 188 -5.19 -25.15 5.57
C ARG A 188 -6.70 -24.96 5.51
N MET A 189 -7.45 -25.99 5.08
CA MET A 189 -8.92 -25.93 5.05
C MET A 189 -9.50 -25.73 6.46
N TRP A 190 -8.99 -26.46 7.44
CA TRP A 190 -9.38 -26.29 8.85
C TRP A 190 -9.13 -24.86 9.35
N GLN A 191 -7.99 -24.26 9.01
CA GLN A 191 -7.67 -22.88 9.38
C GLN A 191 -8.63 -21.86 8.75
N LEU A 192 -9.00 -22.05 7.48
CA LEU A 192 -9.95 -21.19 6.78
C LEU A 192 -11.36 -21.29 7.39
N LEU A 193 -11.83 -22.51 7.71
CA LEU A 193 -13.13 -22.71 8.36
C LEU A 193 -13.16 -22.10 9.77
N ARG A 194 -12.06 -22.23 10.53
CA ARG A 194 -11.91 -21.58 11.83
C ARG A 194 -11.95 -20.05 11.68
N LEU A 195 -11.26 -19.49 10.70
CA LEU A 195 -11.27 -18.04 10.44
C LEU A 195 -12.67 -17.55 10.05
N HIS A 196 -13.36 -18.26 9.15
CA HIS A 196 -14.73 -17.95 8.77
C HIS A 196 -15.63 -17.91 10.01
N SER A 197 -15.58 -18.93 10.87
CA SER A 197 -16.42 -18.97 12.09
C SER A 197 -16.17 -17.78 13.02
N ALA A 198 -14.92 -17.33 13.14
CA ALA A 198 -14.56 -16.17 13.96
C ALA A 198 -15.15 -14.87 13.39
N LEU A 199 -15.26 -14.77 12.06
CA LEU A 199 -15.79 -13.60 11.35
C LEU A 199 -17.30 -13.64 11.12
N CYS A 200 -17.92 -14.82 11.18
CA CYS A 200 -19.33 -15.03 10.90
C CYS A 200 -20.22 -14.51 12.04
N ASP A 201 -21.16 -13.62 11.69
CA ASP A 201 -22.09 -13.02 12.65
C ASP A 201 -23.40 -13.82 12.80
N ARG A 202 -23.66 -14.81 11.92
CA ARG A 202 -24.91 -15.60 11.88
C ARG A 202 -24.64 -17.11 11.83
N PRO A 203 -24.09 -17.72 12.89
CA PRO A 203 -23.66 -19.11 12.86
C PRO A 203 -24.80 -20.12 12.67
N ASP A 204 -26.03 -19.81 13.12
CA ASP A 204 -27.17 -20.75 13.05
C ASP A 204 -27.79 -20.90 11.67
N SER A 205 -27.64 -19.90 10.80
CA SER A 205 -28.11 -19.92 9.40
C SER A 205 -26.95 -20.01 8.41
N CYS A 206 -25.74 -20.28 8.87
CA CYS A 206 -24.56 -20.32 8.04
C CYS A 206 -24.41 -21.66 7.31
N ASN A 207 -24.31 -21.61 5.97
CA ASN A 207 -24.11 -22.80 5.13
C ASN A 207 -22.66 -23.30 5.11
N THR A 208 -21.70 -22.55 5.69
CA THR A 208 -20.29 -22.95 5.71
C THR A 208 -20.08 -24.13 6.66
N PRO A 209 -19.47 -25.24 6.20
CA PRO A 209 -19.34 -26.44 7.01
C PRO A 209 -18.52 -26.16 8.27
N LEU A 210 -18.94 -26.78 9.39
CA LEU A 210 -18.26 -26.67 10.69
C LEU A 210 -18.25 -25.27 11.32
N CYS A 211 -18.85 -24.25 10.69
CA CYS A 211 -18.91 -22.89 11.23
C CYS A 211 -19.46 -22.88 12.67
N LYS A 212 -20.64 -23.46 12.88
CA LYS A 212 -21.30 -23.53 14.20
C LYS A 212 -20.44 -24.23 15.26
N ARG A 213 -19.83 -25.38 14.90
CA ARG A 213 -18.95 -26.15 15.81
C ARG A 213 -17.73 -25.34 16.23
N PHE A 214 -17.09 -24.63 15.28
CA PHE A 214 -15.96 -23.77 15.62
C PHE A 214 -16.37 -22.56 16.45
N LYS A 215 -17.51 -21.93 16.14
CA LYS A 215 -18.02 -20.78 16.89
C LYS A 215 -18.25 -21.13 18.36
N GLN A 216 -18.93 -22.25 18.62
CA GLN A 216 -19.19 -22.75 19.97
C GLN A 216 -17.88 -23.02 20.71
N LYS A 217 -16.94 -23.74 20.08
CA LYS A 217 -15.63 -24.05 20.67
C LYS A 217 -14.81 -22.80 21.04
N GLU A 218 -14.86 -21.74 20.24
CA GLU A 218 -14.14 -20.50 20.56
C GLU A 218 -14.86 -19.70 21.66
N GLN A 219 -16.19 -19.72 21.70
CA GLN A 219 -16.97 -19.11 22.79
C GLN A 219 -16.72 -19.81 24.14
N GLU A 220 -16.68 -21.14 24.16
CA GLU A 220 -16.32 -21.94 25.34
C GLU A 220 -14.93 -21.59 25.86
N LYS A 221 -13.93 -21.49 24.97
CA LYS A 221 -12.56 -21.09 25.35
C LYS A 221 -12.50 -19.67 25.91
N ALA A 222 -13.25 -18.73 25.32
CA ALA A 222 -13.31 -17.35 25.80
C ALA A 222 -13.97 -17.26 27.18
N ALA A 223 -14.99 -18.08 27.45
CA ALA A 223 -15.63 -18.16 28.76
C ALA A 223 -14.69 -18.73 29.84
N VAL A 224 -13.78 -19.65 29.48
CA VAL A 224 -12.80 -20.24 30.40
C VAL A 224 -11.57 -19.36 30.62
N LYS A 225 -11.18 -18.52 29.64
CA LYS A 225 -10.01 -17.63 29.70
C LYS A 225 -10.40 -16.16 29.77
N ALA A 226 -11.30 -15.81 30.69
CA ALA A 226 -11.67 -14.42 30.95
C ALA A 226 -10.47 -13.66 31.58
N GLY A 227 -9.59 -13.10 30.76
CA GLY A 227 -8.52 -12.22 31.26
C GLY A 227 -7.28 -11.99 30.38
N ASP A 228 -7.05 -12.77 29.32
CA ASP A 228 -5.84 -12.58 28.47
C ASP A 228 -6.23 -12.23 27.02
N ASP A 229 -6.64 -10.98 26.84
CA ASP A 229 -7.24 -10.47 25.62
C ASP A 229 -6.16 -9.89 24.70
N GLY A 230 -5.39 -10.77 24.05
CA GLY A 230 -4.32 -10.34 23.15
C GLY A 230 -3.66 -11.41 22.26
N ASP A 231 -4.20 -12.62 22.15
CA ASP A 231 -3.55 -13.67 21.37
C ASP A 231 -3.42 -13.30 19.87
N LYS A 232 -2.30 -13.71 19.25
CA LYS A 232 -1.99 -13.48 17.81
C LYS A 232 -3.17 -13.80 16.87
N TRP A 233 -4.01 -14.76 17.26
CA TRP A 233 -5.25 -15.12 16.56
C TRP A 233 -6.31 -14.01 16.59
N GLY A 234 -6.58 -13.40 17.74
CA GLY A 234 -7.56 -12.32 17.85
C GLY A 234 -7.16 -11.10 17.01
N LEU A 235 -5.85 -10.78 16.98
CA LEU A 235 -5.33 -9.72 16.12
C LEU A 235 -5.50 -10.04 14.63
N LEU A 236 -5.24 -11.29 14.22
CA LEU A 236 -5.48 -11.74 12.84
C LEU A 236 -6.95 -11.55 12.45
N VAL A 237 -7.88 -12.02 13.27
CA VAL A 237 -9.33 -11.90 13.02
C VAL A 237 -9.73 -10.44 12.87
N LYS A 238 -9.27 -9.56 13.78
CA LYS A 238 -9.54 -8.11 13.72
C LYS A 238 -9.01 -7.49 12.41
N LYS A 239 -7.79 -7.83 11.99
CA LYS A 239 -7.19 -7.30 10.75
C LYS A 239 -7.88 -7.82 9.49
N VAL A 240 -8.28 -9.08 9.44
CA VAL A 240 -9.06 -9.63 8.30
C VAL A 240 -10.46 -9.00 8.25
N LYS A 241 -11.12 -8.82 9.39
CA LYS A 241 -12.41 -8.11 9.46
C LYS A 241 -12.30 -6.69 8.92
N ALA A 242 -11.28 -5.95 9.34
CA ALA A 242 -11.02 -4.61 8.81
C ALA A 242 -10.75 -4.62 7.30
N ALA A 243 -9.89 -5.53 6.81
CA ALA A 243 -9.61 -5.67 5.38
C ALA A 243 -10.89 -5.95 4.57
N ARG A 244 -11.75 -6.86 5.04
CA ARG A 244 -13.04 -7.18 4.39
C ARG A 244 -13.94 -5.96 4.26
N VAL A 245 -14.04 -5.13 5.30
CA VAL A 245 -14.82 -3.88 5.27
C VAL A 245 -14.23 -2.91 4.24
N PHE A 246 -12.92 -2.67 4.24
CA PHE A 246 -12.29 -1.76 3.28
C PHE A 246 -12.43 -2.23 1.83
N SER A 247 -12.26 -3.53 1.56
CA SER A 247 -12.48 -4.11 0.23
C SER A 247 -13.92 -3.91 -0.25
N SER A 248 -14.90 -4.12 0.63
CA SER A 248 -16.31 -3.91 0.29
C SER A 248 -16.63 -2.44 -0.06
N LEU A 249 -16.03 -1.49 0.66
CA LEU A 249 -16.18 -0.06 0.40
C LEU A 249 -15.50 0.35 -0.92
N ALA A 250 -14.34 -0.20 -1.23
CA ALA A 250 -13.63 0.04 -2.48
C ALA A 250 -14.44 -0.46 -3.69
N ASN A 251 -15.01 -1.67 -3.60
CA ASN A 251 -15.84 -2.24 -4.66
C ASN A 251 -17.12 -1.41 -4.89
N ARG A 252 -17.76 -0.90 -3.83
CA ARG A 252 -18.92 0.00 -3.96
C ARG A 252 -18.57 1.28 -4.73
N LYS A 253 -17.42 1.88 -4.45
CA LYS A 253 -16.95 3.07 -5.18
C LYS A 253 -16.71 2.79 -6.66
N GLN A 254 -16.13 1.63 -6.99
CA GLN A 254 -15.90 1.24 -8.39
C GLN A 254 -17.21 1.01 -9.14
N MET A 255 -18.21 0.39 -8.51
CA MET A 255 -19.53 0.18 -9.11
C MET A 255 -20.29 1.50 -9.32
N SER A 256 -20.18 2.46 -8.40
CA SER A 256 -20.77 3.80 -8.58
C SER A 256 -20.10 4.62 -9.69
N SER A 257 -18.79 4.44 -9.92
CA SER A 257 -18.09 5.12 -11.02
C SER A 257 -18.34 4.49 -12.38
N THR A 258 -18.66 3.19 -12.44
CA THR A 258 -19.00 2.50 -13.72
C THR A 258 -20.45 2.64 -14.12
N SER A 259 -21.33 3.05 -13.20
CA SER A 259 -22.75 3.33 -13.49
C SER A 259 -23.03 4.80 -13.87
N GLN A 260 -21.98 5.63 -13.94
CA GLN A 260 -22.04 7.04 -14.36
C GLN A 260 -21.34 7.30 -15.71
N CYS A 261 -20.97 6.24 -16.44
CA CYS A 261 -20.46 6.31 -17.81
C CYS A 261 -21.46 5.72 -18.80
#